data_AF-A0AAN6J0S2-F1
#
_entry.id   AF-A0AAN6J0S2-F1
#
_cell.length_a   1.000
_cell.length_b   1.000
_cell.length_c   1.000
_cell.angle_alpha   90.00
_cell.angle_beta   90.00
_cell.angle_gamma   90.00
#
_symmetry.space_group_name_H-M   'P 1'
#
loop_
_entity.id
_entity.type
_entity.pdbx_description
1 polymer ?
#
loop_
_entity_poly.entity_id
_entity_poly.type
_entity_poly.pdbx_seq_one_letter_code
_entity_poly.pdbx_strand_id
1 'polypeptide(L)'
;MSTSALPGRLIKTPLDLAGLIILADIDAVARRTAYTGDTHPRDLLVLCPGLHRQQEAPALSKGEYPACAALTTGYVFRVENEATTLFLQRMSKTGHLTTMRVTGASDEAPNGCRWSAYSFAFSLTVWSFTGFCLFGDYWAAAVLGTLVVVRVVNMVVIDRRLSGGWHGQTEPRVHGDLLILLSQDRWVRMTGLVDDLKAVTSGRWLRDATPLETALTSSATLLVYLAAIFLVYASEQGKMIVLMLTIVSAGIVITANANTKELRMNDKLLRVEGSRKAYGRRLDLANELIQETGRRDWALRLGMVQPEKGEEGQVMM
;
A
#
# COMPACT_ATOMS: atom_id res chain seq x y z
N MET A 1 -38.09 -18.64 -49.21
CA MET A 1 -36.97 -18.96 -48.29
C MET A 1 -36.71 -17.73 -47.43
N SER A 2 -37.29 -17.70 -46.23
CA SER A 2 -37.13 -16.61 -45.29
C SER A 2 -35.84 -16.85 -44.51
N THR A 3 -34.88 -15.93 -44.62
CA THR A 3 -33.64 -15.94 -43.85
C THR A 3 -33.97 -15.65 -42.39
N SER A 4 -33.86 -16.68 -41.56
CA SER A 4 -33.90 -16.58 -40.10
C SER A 4 -32.81 -15.61 -39.62
N ALA A 5 -33.22 -14.45 -39.13
CA ALA A 5 -32.35 -13.53 -38.42
C ALA A 5 -31.77 -14.25 -37.19
N LEU A 6 -30.44 -14.30 -37.10
CA LEU A 6 -29.70 -14.80 -35.94
C LEU A 6 -30.18 -14.06 -34.67
N PRO A 7 -30.56 -14.78 -33.61
CA PRO A 7 -31.06 -14.15 -32.39
C PRO A 7 -29.91 -13.50 -31.60
N GLY A 8 -30.11 -12.23 -31.27
CA GLY A 8 -29.60 -11.58 -30.06
C GLY A 8 -28.08 -11.39 -29.93
N ARG A 9 -27.57 -10.20 -30.28
CA ARG A 9 -26.29 -9.75 -29.71
C ARG A 9 -26.42 -9.58 -28.19
N LEU A 10 -25.55 -10.25 -27.44
CA LEU A 10 -25.36 -10.05 -25.99
C LEU A 10 -24.92 -8.62 -25.65
N ILE A 11 -24.19 -7.98 -26.57
CA ILE A 11 -23.74 -6.59 -26.47
C ILE A 11 -24.58 -5.76 -27.45
N LYS A 12 -25.48 -4.96 -26.90
CA LYS A 12 -26.39 -4.07 -27.62
C LYS A 12 -25.93 -2.61 -27.55
N THR A 13 -25.37 -2.19 -26.41
CA THR A 13 -24.86 -0.83 -26.19
C THR A 13 -23.38 -0.89 -25.79
N PRO A 14 -22.60 0.19 -26.03
CA PRO A 14 -21.23 0.27 -25.51
C PRO A 14 -21.18 0.19 -23.98
N LEU A 15 -22.29 0.49 -23.30
CA LEU A 15 -22.42 0.42 -21.86
C LEU A 15 -22.49 -1.03 -21.32
N ASP A 16 -22.81 -2.01 -22.16
CA ASP A 16 -22.69 -3.43 -21.81
C ASP A 16 -21.25 -3.84 -21.48
N LEU A 17 -20.27 -3.07 -21.96
CA LEU A 17 -18.85 -3.25 -21.64
C LEU A 17 -18.43 -2.57 -20.32
N ALA A 18 -19.33 -1.87 -19.61
CA ALA A 18 -19.03 -1.20 -18.35
C ALA A 18 -18.48 -2.16 -17.28
N GLY A 19 -18.86 -3.44 -17.35
CA GLY A 19 -18.32 -4.49 -16.47
C GLY A 19 -16.80 -4.62 -16.55
N LEU A 20 -16.18 -4.33 -17.70
CA LEU A 20 -14.73 -4.37 -17.86
C LEU A 20 -14.01 -3.34 -16.98
N ILE A 21 -14.66 -2.21 -16.68
CA ILE A 21 -14.08 -1.17 -15.83
C ILE A 21 -13.98 -1.63 -14.38
N ILE A 22 -14.90 -2.47 -13.91
CA ILE A 22 -14.80 -3.11 -12.57
C ILE A 22 -13.55 -4.00 -12.49
N LEU A 23 -13.16 -4.60 -13.62
CA LEU A 23 -11.99 -5.48 -13.73
C LEU A 23 -10.69 -4.70 -13.93
N ALA A 24 -10.74 -3.37 -14.06
CA ALA A 24 -9.56 -2.57 -14.30
C ALA A 24 -8.53 -2.78 -13.19
N ASP A 25 -7.29 -2.93 -13.63
CA ASP A 25 -6.15 -3.22 -12.78
C ASP A 25 -5.67 -1.96 -12.03
N ILE A 26 -6.40 -1.62 -10.97
CA ILE A 26 -6.12 -0.45 -10.14
C ILE A 26 -5.75 -0.92 -8.73
N ASP A 27 -4.53 -0.57 -8.31
CA ASP A 27 -3.94 -0.93 -7.03
C ASP A 27 -4.25 0.08 -5.91
N ALA A 28 -5.22 0.97 -6.10
CA ALA A 28 -5.57 2.04 -5.17
C ALA A 28 -5.92 1.49 -3.78
N VAL A 29 -6.69 0.41 -3.72
CA VAL A 29 -7.08 -0.24 -2.46
C VAL A 29 -5.89 -0.94 -1.80
N ALA A 30 -5.05 -1.61 -2.58
CA ALA A 30 -3.85 -2.29 -2.08
C ALA A 30 -2.85 -1.29 -1.49
N ARG A 31 -2.58 -0.17 -2.17
CA ARG A 31 -1.73 0.92 -1.67
C ARG A 31 -2.28 1.53 -0.39
N ARG A 32 -3.61 1.74 -0.32
CA ARG A 32 -4.25 2.24 0.90
C ARG A 32 -3.96 1.32 2.08
N THR A 33 -4.19 0.02 1.88
CA THR A 33 -3.96 -1.02 2.89
C THR A 33 -2.50 -1.01 3.37
N ALA A 34 -1.54 -0.89 2.44
CA ALA A 34 -0.12 -0.79 2.79
C ALA A 34 0.23 0.49 3.57
N TYR A 35 -0.43 1.62 3.32
CA TYR A 35 -0.13 2.87 4.03
C TYR A 35 -0.79 3.00 5.41
N THR A 36 -1.98 2.43 5.59
CA THR A 36 -2.70 2.56 6.86
C THR A 36 -2.47 1.41 7.81
N GLY A 37 -2.17 0.21 7.30
CA GLY A 37 -1.95 -0.98 8.15
C GLY A 37 -3.12 -1.30 9.07
N ASP A 38 -4.32 -0.81 8.76
CA ASP A 38 -5.51 -0.84 9.60
C ASP A 38 -6.76 -0.93 8.71
N THR A 39 -7.81 -1.55 9.25
CA THR A 39 -9.09 -1.77 8.58
C THR A 39 -10.20 -0.98 9.30
N HIS A 40 -10.70 0.08 8.66
CA HIS A 40 -11.81 0.86 9.22
C HIS A 40 -13.15 0.45 8.59
N PRO A 41 -14.26 0.33 9.35
CA PRO A 41 -15.55 -0.14 8.81
C PRO A 41 -16.09 0.70 7.65
N ARG A 42 -15.74 1.99 7.56
CA ARG A 42 -16.13 2.85 6.43
C ARG A 42 -15.49 2.43 5.10
N ASP A 43 -14.37 1.70 5.13
CA ASP A 43 -13.68 1.22 3.93
C ASP A 43 -14.41 0.03 3.27
N LEU A 44 -15.38 -0.57 3.97
CA LEU A 44 -16.20 -1.70 3.49
C LEU A 44 -17.11 -1.31 2.31
N LEU A 45 -17.60 -0.07 2.27
CA LEU A 45 -18.50 0.39 1.21
C LEU A 45 -17.81 1.24 0.16
N VAL A 46 -16.49 1.37 0.21
CA VAL A 46 -15.73 2.06 -0.84
C VAL A 46 -15.39 1.04 -1.94
N LEU A 47 -16.13 1.13 -3.04
CA LEU A 47 -16.02 0.20 -4.16
C LEU A 47 -15.20 0.83 -5.29
N CYS A 48 -14.03 0.27 -5.57
CA CYS A 48 -13.15 0.71 -6.64
C CYS A 48 -12.87 -0.45 -7.60
N PRO A 49 -12.51 -0.20 -8.86
CA PRO A 49 -11.90 -1.23 -9.69
C PRO A 49 -10.68 -1.84 -9.00
N GLY A 50 -10.43 -3.12 -9.29
CA GLY A 50 -9.27 -3.82 -8.72
C GLY A 50 -9.45 -4.31 -7.28
N LEU A 51 -10.70 -4.44 -6.77
CA LEU A 51 -10.95 -4.99 -5.42
C LEU A 51 -10.27 -6.35 -5.18
N HIS A 52 -10.14 -7.16 -6.23
CA HIS A 52 -9.51 -8.48 -6.18
C HIS A 52 -7.99 -8.42 -5.91
N ARG A 53 -7.34 -7.27 -6.11
CA ARG A 53 -5.88 -7.10 -5.93
C ARG A 53 -5.46 -6.64 -4.54
N GLN A 54 -6.40 -6.45 -3.61
CA GLN A 54 -6.08 -5.96 -2.26
C GLN A 54 -5.05 -6.85 -1.55
N GLN A 55 -5.08 -8.17 -1.78
CA GLN A 55 -4.16 -9.14 -1.16
C GLN A 55 -2.72 -9.04 -1.67
N GLU A 56 -2.50 -8.35 -2.80
CA GLU A 56 -1.20 -8.16 -3.42
C GLU A 56 -0.46 -6.92 -2.88
N ALA A 57 -0.98 -6.28 -1.83
CA ALA A 57 -0.36 -5.13 -1.21
C ALA A 57 1.15 -5.31 -0.87
N PRO A 58 1.64 -6.49 -0.42
CA PRO A 58 3.08 -6.71 -0.23
C PRO A 58 3.90 -6.67 -1.52
N ALA A 59 3.32 -7.06 -2.66
CA ALA A 59 4.00 -7.08 -3.95
C ALA A 59 4.24 -5.68 -4.54
N LEU A 60 3.59 -4.65 -3.99
CA LEU A 60 3.71 -3.26 -4.45
C LEU A 60 5.13 -2.68 -4.32
N SER A 61 5.94 -3.22 -3.39
CA SER A 61 7.36 -2.85 -3.23
C SER A 61 8.24 -3.32 -4.40
N LYS A 62 7.67 -4.13 -5.31
CA LYS A 62 8.37 -4.79 -6.43
C LYS A 62 9.52 -5.69 -6.00
N GLY A 63 9.45 -6.23 -4.78
CA GLY A 63 10.46 -7.14 -4.23
C GLY A 63 11.79 -6.46 -3.87
N GLU A 64 11.82 -5.14 -3.71
CA GLU A 64 13.00 -4.44 -3.23
C GLU A 64 13.19 -4.67 -1.72
N TYR A 65 14.41 -5.06 -1.32
CA TYR A 65 14.83 -5.20 0.07
C TYR A 65 16.05 -4.30 0.31
N PRO A 66 15.85 -3.00 0.59
CA PRO A 66 16.92 -2.02 0.58
C PRO A 66 17.91 -2.30 1.70
N ALA A 67 19.20 -2.06 1.41
CA ALA A 67 20.26 -2.19 2.39
C ALA A 67 20.16 -1.05 3.41
N CYS A 68 20.25 -1.41 4.68
CA CYS A 68 20.13 -0.50 5.81
C CYS A 68 21.33 -0.66 6.73
N ALA A 69 21.90 0.44 7.19
CA ALA A 69 22.90 0.43 8.24
C ALA A 69 22.47 1.27 9.43
N ALA A 70 22.65 0.74 10.62
CA ALA A 70 22.56 1.53 11.84
C ALA A 70 23.81 2.40 11.98
N LEU A 71 23.63 3.72 11.91
CA LEU A 71 24.71 4.70 12.05
C LEU A 71 25.28 4.70 13.49
N THR A 72 24.47 4.29 14.47
CA THR A 72 24.87 4.18 15.87
C THR A 72 25.75 2.96 16.15
N THR A 73 25.39 1.78 15.62
CA THR A 73 26.06 0.50 15.94
C THR A 73 26.96 -0.03 14.84
N GLY A 74 26.83 0.46 13.60
CA GLY A 74 27.56 -0.06 12.44
C GLY A 74 26.98 -1.33 11.84
N TYR A 75 25.87 -1.84 12.41
CA TYR A 75 25.24 -3.07 11.96
C TYR A 75 24.50 -2.85 10.63
N VAL A 76 24.70 -3.76 9.68
CA VAL A 76 24.07 -3.72 8.36
C VAL A 76 23.07 -4.86 8.24
N PHE A 77 21.86 -4.54 7.80
CA PHE A 77 20.75 -5.45 7.59
C PHE A 77 19.91 -4.98 6.39
N ARG A 78 18.81 -5.68 6.09
CA ARG A 78 17.87 -5.28 5.06
C ARG A 78 16.55 -4.86 5.67
N VAL A 79 15.90 -3.87 5.08
CA VAL A 79 14.51 -3.57 5.40
C VAL A 79 13.65 -4.66 4.77
N GLU A 80 13.04 -5.50 5.61
CA GLU A 80 12.20 -6.61 5.16
C GLU A 80 10.76 -6.19 4.93
N ASN A 81 10.33 -5.13 5.62
CA ASN A 81 8.96 -4.68 5.59
C ASN A 81 8.60 -4.00 4.26
N GLU A 82 7.74 -4.66 3.48
CA GLU A 82 7.40 -4.25 2.13
C GLU A 82 6.58 -2.94 2.08
N ALA A 83 5.71 -2.72 3.08
CA ALA A 83 4.92 -1.48 3.18
C ALA A 83 5.82 -0.28 3.47
N THR A 84 6.82 -0.44 4.35
CA THR A 84 7.85 0.56 4.58
C THR A 84 8.63 0.84 3.31
N THR A 85 9.13 -0.19 2.62
CA THR A 85 9.86 0.00 1.36
C THR A 85 9.04 0.75 0.32
N LEU A 86 7.76 0.39 0.13
CA LEU A 86 6.84 1.11 -0.77
C LEU A 86 6.70 2.59 -0.40
N PHE A 87 6.56 2.88 0.90
CA PHE A 87 6.46 4.26 1.39
C PHE A 87 7.77 5.04 1.18
N LEU A 88 8.92 4.41 1.46
CA LEU A 88 10.24 5.01 1.26
C LEU A 88 10.49 5.33 -0.21
N GLN A 89 10.18 4.40 -1.13
CA GLN A 89 10.28 4.61 -2.58
C GLN A 89 9.48 5.84 -3.01
N ARG A 90 8.28 6.03 -2.45
CA ARG A 90 7.42 7.15 -2.80
C ARG A 90 7.89 8.48 -2.22
N MET A 91 8.36 8.48 -0.97
CA MET A 91 8.67 9.72 -0.25
C MET A 91 10.08 10.24 -0.50
N SER A 92 10.99 9.39 -0.96
CA SER A 92 12.36 9.76 -1.29
C SER A 92 12.49 10.34 -2.71
N LYS A 93 13.56 11.11 -2.94
CA LYS A 93 13.92 11.68 -4.25
C LYS A 93 15.32 11.24 -4.62
N THR A 94 15.55 10.97 -5.90
CA THR A 94 16.88 10.60 -6.43
C THR A 94 17.91 11.68 -6.14
N GLY A 95 19.09 11.29 -5.69
CA GLY A 95 20.18 12.20 -5.34
C GLY A 95 19.94 13.03 -4.08
N HIS A 96 18.93 12.69 -3.27
CA HIS A 96 18.60 13.42 -2.04
C HIS A 96 18.59 12.50 -0.83
N LEU A 97 19.10 13.00 0.29
CA LEU A 97 18.85 12.44 1.62
C LEU A 97 17.50 12.94 2.13
N THR A 98 16.59 12.00 2.39
CA THR A 98 15.29 12.27 2.99
C THR A 98 15.31 11.80 4.44
N THR A 99 15.21 12.73 5.39
CA THR A 99 15.11 12.37 6.80
C THR A 99 13.67 12.02 7.14
N MET A 100 13.49 10.94 7.89
CA MET A 100 12.21 10.49 8.39
C MET A 100 12.31 10.19 9.88
N ARG A 101 11.20 10.44 10.58
CA ARG A 101 11.07 10.15 12.00
C ARG A 101 10.00 9.09 12.22
N VAL A 102 10.33 8.12 13.07
CA VAL A 102 9.38 7.15 13.60
C VAL A 102 8.95 7.59 14.99
N THR A 103 7.64 7.61 15.22
CA THR A 103 7.00 7.99 16.47
C THR A 103 5.92 6.95 16.83
N GLY A 104 5.49 6.92 18.10
CA GLY A 104 4.35 6.10 18.50
C GLY A 104 3.04 6.63 17.92
N ALA A 105 2.08 5.74 17.65
CA ALA A 105 0.77 6.12 17.09
C ALA A 105 -0.06 7.07 17.98
N SER A 106 0.27 7.19 19.26
CA SER A 106 -0.34 8.16 20.18
C SER A 106 0.00 9.62 19.85
N ASP A 107 1.05 9.87 19.06
CA ASP A 107 1.35 11.19 18.52
C ASP A 107 0.41 11.48 17.33
N GLU A 108 -0.86 11.76 17.64
CA GLU A 108 -1.86 12.05 16.63
C GLU A 108 -1.60 13.40 15.93
N ALA A 109 -1.54 13.38 14.59
CA ALA A 109 -1.93 14.55 13.82
C ALA A 109 -3.46 14.54 13.58
N PRO A 110 -4.11 15.72 13.58
CA PRO A 110 -5.56 15.83 13.45
C PRO A 110 -6.00 15.43 12.03
N ASN A 111 -6.48 14.20 11.89
CA ASN A 111 -6.79 13.60 10.58
C ASN A 111 -8.22 13.87 10.06
N GLY A 112 -8.85 14.99 10.44
CA GLY A 112 -10.26 15.27 10.11
C GLY A 112 -10.60 15.24 8.60
N CYS A 113 -9.67 15.64 7.73
CA CYS A 113 -9.92 15.74 6.28
C CYS A 113 -9.83 14.39 5.53
N ARG A 114 -9.12 13.39 6.07
CA ARG A 114 -9.03 12.06 5.42
C ARG A 114 -10.33 11.26 5.57
N TRP A 115 -11.05 11.48 6.67
CA TRP A 115 -12.29 10.77 6.97
C TRP A 115 -13.50 11.29 6.19
N SER A 116 -13.52 12.58 5.82
CA SER A 116 -14.64 13.19 5.10
C SER A 116 -14.81 12.61 3.69
N ALA A 117 -13.70 12.43 2.96
CA ALA A 117 -13.72 11.88 1.59
C ALA A 117 -14.22 10.42 1.53
N TYR A 118 -13.81 9.59 2.49
CA TYR A 118 -14.28 8.20 2.59
C TYR A 118 -15.75 8.12 3.02
N SER A 119 -16.20 9.03 3.88
CA SER A 119 -17.61 9.12 4.28
C SER A 119 -18.50 9.49 3.09
N PHE A 120 -17.98 10.30 2.15
CA PHE A 120 -18.66 10.61 0.90
C PHE A 120 -18.78 9.39 -0.01
N ALA A 121 -17.69 8.65 -0.24
CA ALA A 121 -17.73 7.41 -1.03
C ALA A 121 -18.66 6.34 -0.42
N PHE A 122 -18.63 6.19 0.90
CA PHE A 122 -19.56 5.34 1.64
C PHE A 122 -21.02 5.74 1.37
N SER A 123 -21.33 7.03 1.47
CA SER A 123 -22.68 7.56 1.27
C SER A 123 -23.17 7.34 -0.17
N LEU A 124 -22.27 7.50 -1.16
CA LEU A 124 -22.59 7.21 -2.56
C LEU A 124 -22.99 5.75 -2.76
N THR A 125 -22.27 4.79 -2.18
CA THR A 125 -22.61 3.36 -2.30
C THR A 125 -23.95 3.04 -1.64
N VAL A 126 -24.21 3.55 -0.44
CA VAL A 126 -25.49 3.36 0.26
C VAL A 126 -26.65 3.96 -0.54
N TRP A 127 -26.46 5.18 -1.07
CA TRP A 127 -27.46 5.86 -1.89
C TRP A 127 -27.76 5.08 -3.18
N SER A 128 -26.72 4.64 -3.90
CA SER A 128 -26.87 3.84 -5.12
C SER A 128 -27.58 2.51 -4.84
N PHE A 129 -27.20 1.80 -3.78
CA PHE A 129 -27.83 0.53 -3.41
C PHE A 129 -29.31 0.71 -3.09
N THR A 130 -29.62 1.70 -2.25
CA THR A 130 -31.00 2.03 -1.87
C THR A 130 -31.82 2.42 -3.09
N GLY A 131 -31.25 3.26 -3.97
CA GLY A 131 -31.88 3.65 -5.23
C GLY A 131 -32.23 2.45 -6.10
N PHE A 132 -31.31 1.51 -6.32
CA PHE A 132 -31.58 0.31 -7.12
C PHE A 132 -32.71 -0.55 -6.55
N CYS A 133 -32.75 -0.73 -5.23
CA CYS A 133 -33.84 -1.46 -4.59
C CYS A 133 -35.20 -0.74 -4.75
N LEU A 134 -35.23 0.58 -4.62
CA LEU A 134 -36.47 1.36 -4.74
C LEU A 134 -36.99 1.44 -6.18
N PHE A 135 -36.09 1.57 -7.17
CA PHE A 135 -36.46 1.63 -8.58
C PHE A 135 -36.60 0.26 -9.26
N GLY A 136 -36.37 -0.84 -8.52
CA GLY A 136 -36.56 -2.21 -9.00
C GLY A 136 -35.46 -2.74 -9.93
N ASP A 137 -34.27 -2.12 -9.95
CA ASP A 137 -33.11 -2.64 -10.69
C ASP A 137 -32.35 -3.67 -9.83
N TYR A 138 -32.95 -4.84 -9.68
CA TYR A 138 -32.41 -5.90 -8.84
C TYR A 138 -31.07 -6.46 -9.36
N TRP A 139 -30.81 -6.40 -10.67
CA TRP A 139 -29.53 -6.83 -11.24
C TRP A 139 -28.40 -5.87 -10.85
N ALA A 140 -28.62 -4.56 -10.98
CA ALA A 140 -27.65 -3.57 -10.51
C ALA A 140 -27.43 -3.66 -8.99
N ALA A 141 -28.50 -3.86 -8.21
CA ALA A 141 -28.41 -4.09 -6.77
C ALA A 141 -27.63 -5.35 -6.43
N ALA A 142 -27.84 -6.46 -7.14
CA ALA A 142 -27.12 -7.72 -6.95
C ALA A 142 -25.64 -7.60 -7.29
N VAL A 143 -25.29 -6.90 -8.38
CA VAL A 143 -23.89 -6.59 -8.72
C VAL A 143 -23.23 -5.78 -7.62
N LEU A 144 -23.88 -4.71 -7.16
CA LEU A 144 -23.35 -3.84 -6.12
C LEU A 144 -23.19 -4.59 -4.79
N GLY A 145 -24.18 -5.39 -4.40
CA GLY A 145 -24.13 -6.25 -3.21
C GLY A 145 -23.01 -7.28 -3.29
N THR A 146 -22.79 -7.88 -4.47
CA THR A 146 -21.67 -8.81 -4.69
C THR A 146 -20.32 -8.12 -4.48
N LEU A 147 -20.14 -6.90 -5.02
CA LEU A 147 -18.91 -6.13 -4.81
C LEU A 147 -18.68 -5.76 -3.34
N VAL A 148 -19.75 -5.46 -2.59
CA VAL A 148 -19.67 -5.25 -1.14
C VAL A 148 -19.25 -6.54 -0.42
N VAL A 149 -19.81 -7.70 -0.77
CA VAL A 149 -19.40 -8.99 -0.18
C VAL A 149 -17.93 -9.27 -0.46
N VAL A 150 -17.47 -9.08 -1.70
CA VAL A 150 -16.04 -9.20 -2.07
C VAL A 150 -15.19 -8.30 -1.18
N ARG A 151 -15.61 -7.05 -0.99
CA ARG A 151 -14.88 -6.06 -0.19
C ARG A 151 -14.80 -6.48 1.28
N VAL A 152 -15.89 -6.97 1.85
CA VAL A 152 -15.96 -7.51 3.22
C VAL A 152 -15.01 -8.69 3.38
N VAL A 153 -15.07 -9.68 2.49
CA VAL A 153 -14.21 -10.87 2.55
C VAL A 153 -12.74 -10.48 2.51
N ASN A 154 -12.34 -9.64 1.55
CA ASN A 154 -10.94 -9.21 1.44
C ASN A 154 -10.47 -8.41 2.65
N MET A 155 -11.31 -7.54 3.20
CA MET A 155 -10.97 -6.75 4.38
C MET A 155 -10.82 -7.61 5.64
N VAL A 156 -11.75 -8.55 5.87
CA VAL A 156 -11.67 -9.49 6.99
C VAL A 156 -10.42 -10.36 6.91
N VAL A 157 -10.05 -10.82 5.71
CA VAL A 157 -8.81 -11.60 5.53
C VAL A 157 -7.57 -10.74 5.79
N ILE A 158 -7.54 -9.49 5.34
CA ILE A 158 -6.42 -8.57 5.64
C ILE A 158 -6.29 -8.33 7.14
N ASP A 159 -7.40 -8.04 7.82
CA ASP A 159 -7.42 -7.77 9.26
C ASP A 159 -6.84 -8.94 10.06
N ARG A 160 -7.25 -10.17 9.72
CA ARG A 160 -6.71 -11.42 10.31
C ARG A 160 -5.24 -11.70 9.97
N ARG A 161 -4.71 -11.08 8.92
CA ARG A 161 -3.29 -11.21 8.51
C ARG A 161 -2.42 -10.12 9.13
N LEU A 162 -2.99 -8.99 9.51
CA LEU A 162 -2.32 -7.88 10.20
C LEU A 162 -2.07 -8.16 11.69
N SER A 163 -2.87 -9.03 12.33
CA SER A 163 -2.73 -9.37 13.76
C SER A 163 -1.47 -10.18 14.13
N GLY A 164 -0.50 -10.33 13.22
CA GLY A 164 0.80 -10.94 13.51
C GLY A 164 1.68 -9.94 14.23
N GLY A 165 1.83 -10.09 15.55
CA GLY A 165 2.61 -9.17 16.38
C GLY A 165 4.08 -9.05 15.96
N TRP A 166 4.77 -8.03 16.50
CA TRP A 166 6.20 -7.83 16.29
C TRP A 166 7.05 -8.93 16.96
N HIS A 167 8.13 -9.33 16.29
CA HIS A 167 9.06 -10.37 16.76
C HIS A 167 10.47 -9.76 16.87
N GLY A 168 10.98 -9.61 18.09
CA GLY A 168 12.34 -9.15 18.32
C GLY A 168 12.69 -8.98 19.79
N GLN A 169 13.98 -8.80 20.10
CA GLN A 169 14.42 -8.42 21.44
C GLN A 169 14.15 -6.94 21.67
N THR A 170 13.41 -6.65 22.73
CA THR A 170 13.09 -5.28 23.16
C THR A 170 14.33 -4.58 23.69
N GLU A 171 14.60 -3.39 23.17
CA GLU A 171 15.67 -2.49 23.58
C GLU A 171 15.07 -1.13 23.96
N PRO A 172 14.42 -1.06 25.14
CA PRO A 172 13.63 0.11 25.51
C PRO A 172 14.52 1.35 25.68
N ARG A 173 14.03 2.49 25.15
CA ARG A 173 14.60 3.85 25.28
C ARG A 173 15.93 4.09 24.56
N VAL A 174 16.41 3.16 23.75
CA VAL A 174 17.58 3.39 22.91
C VAL A 174 17.16 4.17 21.66
N HIS A 175 17.85 5.27 21.36
CA HIS A 175 17.66 6.00 20.11
C HIS A 175 18.48 5.35 18.99
N GLY A 176 17.82 5.07 17.88
CA GLY A 176 18.43 4.56 16.67
C GLY A 176 18.45 5.60 15.55
N ASP A 177 19.43 5.44 14.67
CA ASP A 177 19.60 6.22 13.47
C ASP A 177 20.02 5.27 12.35
N LEU A 178 19.18 5.15 11.33
CA LEU A 178 19.33 4.22 10.23
C LEU A 178 19.55 4.96 8.92
N LEU A 179 20.56 4.56 8.15
CA LEU A 179 20.71 4.95 6.76
C LEU A 179 20.23 3.82 5.85
N ILE A 180 19.22 4.10 5.03
CA ILE A 180 18.61 3.15 4.10
C ILE A 180 18.93 3.60 2.67
N LEU A 181 19.52 2.68 1.90
CA LEU A 181 19.84 2.86 0.50
C LEU A 181 18.79 2.19 -0.36
N LEU A 182 18.01 2.99 -1.09
CA LEU A 182 17.03 2.51 -2.05
C LEU A 182 17.60 2.53 -3.48
N SER A 183 16.95 1.77 -4.35
CA SER A 183 17.12 1.82 -5.80
C SER A 183 16.97 3.26 -6.33
N GLN A 184 17.62 3.54 -7.46
CA GLN A 184 17.62 4.85 -8.13
C GLN A 184 18.27 5.98 -7.31
N ASP A 185 19.35 5.67 -6.58
CA ASP A 185 20.13 6.62 -5.76
C ASP A 185 19.25 7.47 -4.81
N ARG A 186 18.31 6.81 -4.15
CA ARG A 186 17.44 7.42 -3.15
C ARG A 186 17.97 7.03 -1.77
N TRP A 187 18.20 8.02 -0.92
CA TRP A 187 18.77 7.80 0.42
C TRP A 187 17.81 8.29 1.49
N VAL A 188 17.61 7.47 2.52
CA VAL A 188 16.70 7.80 3.62
C VAL A 188 17.46 7.67 4.93
N ARG A 189 17.39 8.70 5.76
CA ARG A 189 17.82 8.64 7.16
C ARG A 189 16.58 8.47 8.03
N MET A 190 16.46 7.38 8.75
CA MET A 190 15.32 7.09 9.61
C MET A 190 15.74 7.13 11.08
N THR A 191 15.11 8.00 11.86
CA THR A 191 15.43 8.24 13.28
C THR A 191 14.23 7.90 14.16
N GLY A 192 14.49 7.46 15.39
CA GLY A 192 13.44 7.10 16.35
C GLY A 192 13.97 6.18 17.45
N LEU A 193 13.08 5.63 18.26
CA LEU A 193 13.47 4.57 19.21
C LEU A 193 13.80 3.28 18.45
N VAL A 194 14.79 2.53 18.90
CA VAL A 194 15.24 1.27 18.25
C VAL A 194 14.08 0.28 18.10
N ASP A 195 13.23 0.15 19.12
CA ASP A 195 12.06 -0.73 19.05
C ASP A 195 11.04 -0.26 18.00
N ASP A 196 10.83 1.04 17.87
CA ASP A 196 9.93 1.61 16.87
C ASP A 196 10.49 1.44 15.45
N LEU A 197 11.80 1.66 15.28
CA LEU A 197 12.52 1.45 14.03
C LEU A 197 12.45 -0.02 13.61
N LYS A 198 12.68 -0.95 14.54
CA LYS A 198 12.50 -2.39 14.30
C LYS A 198 11.06 -2.70 13.91
N ALA A 199 10.07 -2.15 14.62
CA ALA A 199 8.66 -2.40 14.33
C ALA A 199 8.25 -1.99 12.90
N VAL A 200 8.86 -0.95 12.33
CA VAL A 200 8.57 -0.53 10.94
C VAL A 200 9.50 -1.13 9.89
N THR A 201 10.70 -1.60 10.24
CA THR A 201 11.68 -2.10 9.26
C THR A 201 11.80 -3.63 9.20
N SER A 202 11.49 -4.33 10.29
CA SER A 202 11.70 -5.77 10.43
C SER A 202 10.44 -6.58 10.11
N GLY A 203 10.67 -7.80 9.59
CA GLY A 203 9.62 -8.77 9.30
C GLY A 203 8.67 -8.35 8.18
N ARG A 204 7.77 -9.29 7.85
CA ARG A 204 6.64 -9.02 6.95
C ARG A 204 5.55 -8.31 7.73
N TRP A 205 5.01 -7.24 7.16
CA TRP A 205 3.88 -6.51 7.77
C TRP A 205 2.55 -7.25 7.62
N LEU A 206 2.45 -8.15 6.65
CA LEU A 206 1.26 -8.94 6.38
C LEU A 206 1.64 -10.42 6.38
N ARG A 207 1.10 -11.20 7.32
CA ARG A 207 1.34 -12.65 7.42
C ARG A 207 0.95 -13.36 6.12
N ASP A 208 1.60 -14.48 5.79
CA ASP A 208 1.17 -15.34 4.67
C ASP A 208 -0.25 -15.87 4.87
N ALA A 209 -1.04 -15.90 3.80
CA ALA A 209 -2.41 -16.39 3.84
C ALA A 209 -2.44 -17.91 4.07
N THR A 210 -3.30 -18.36 4.98
CA THR A 210 -3.61 -19.78 5.14
C THR A 210 -4.34 -20.31 3.90
N PRO A 211 -4.36 -21.64 3.67
CA PRO A 211 -5.07 -22.21 2.52
C PRO A 211 -6.55 -21.79 2.44
N LEU A 212 -7.22 -21.68 3.58
CA LEU A 212 -8.61 -21.22 3.66
C LEU A 212 -8.74 -19.73 3.30
N GLU A 213 -7.88 -18.88 3.85
CA GLU A 213 -7.84 -17.45 3.50
C GLU A 213 -7.61 -17.26 2.00
N THR A 214 -6.67 -18.03 1.41
CA THR A 214 -6.39 -18.03 -0.04
C THR A 214 -7.59 -18.50 -0.88
N ALA A 215 -8.31 -19.52 -0.43
CA ALA A 215 -9.51 -19.99 -1.10
C ALA A 215 -10.64 -18.95 -1.06
N LEU A 216 -10.83 -18.28 0.08
CA LEU A 216 -11.80 -17.20 0.23
C LEU A 216 -11.47 -16.01 -0.68
N THR A 217 -10.22 -15.57 -0.71
CA THR A 217 -9.81 -14.45 -1.56
C THR A 217 -9.90 -14.80 -3.04
N SER A 218 -9.54 -16.03 -3.43
CA SER A 218 -9.73 -16.51 -4.81
C SER A 218 -11.20 -16.57 -5.20
N SER A 219 -12.06 -17.03 -4.29
CA SER A 219 -13.52 -17.05 -4.51
C SER A 219 -14.08 -15.63 -4.65
N ALA A 220 -13.62 -14.68 -3.82
CA ALA A 220 -13.98 -13.28 -3.93
C ALA A 220 -13.56 -12.69 -5.29
N THR A 221 -12.38 -13.05 -5.81
CA THR A 221 -11.94 -12.65 -7.16
C THR A 221 -12.88 -13.18 -8.25
N LEU A 222 -13.29 -14.46 -8.17
CA LEU A 222 -14.27 -15.02 -9.11
C LEU A 222 -15.62 -14.30 -9.05
N LEU A 223 -16.07 -13.90 -7.85
CA LEU A 223 -17.30 -13.12 -7.68
C LEU A 223 -17.21 -11.74 -8.36
N VAL A 224 -16.03 -11.10 -8.39
CA VAL A 224 -15.83 -9.85 -9.15
C VAL A 224 -16.03 -10.09 -10.65
N TYR A 225 -15.50 -11.18 -11.19
CA TYR A 225 -15.69 -11.54 -12.61
C TYR A 225 -17.16 -11.84 -12.93
N LEU A 226 -17.85 -12.56 -12.05
CA LEU A 226 -19.28 -12.80 -12.19
C LEU A 226 -20.09 -11.50 -12.11
N ALA A 227 -19.75 -10.59 -11.20
CA ALA A 227 -20.41 -9.29 -11.08
C ALA A 227 -20.26 -8.45 -12.37
N ALA A 228 -19.09 -8.47 -13.00
CA ALA A 228 -18.86 -7.82 -14.28
C ALA A 228 -19.74 -8.39 -15.41
N ILE A 229 -19.92 -9.72 -15.44
CA ILE A 229 -20.78 -10.40 -16.42
C ILE A 229 -22.27 -10.07 -16.15
N PHE A 230 -22.70 -10.12 -14.89
CA PHE A 230 -24.10 -9.87 -14.54
C PHE A 230 -24.54 -8.42 -14.72
N LEU A 231 -23.60 -7.47 -14.77
CA LEU A 231 -23.90 -6.07 -15.07
C LEU A 231 -24.56 -5.89 -16.45
N VAL A 232 -24.36 -6.79 -17.40
CA VAL A 232 -25.02 -6.75 -18.73
C VAL A 232 -26.55 -6.84 -18.60
N TYR A 233 -27.06 -7.55 -17.60
CA TYR A 233 -28.49 -7.71 -17.36
C TYR A 233 -29.15 -6.53 -16.62
N ALA A 234 -28.36 -5.61 -16.08
CA ALA A 234 -28.88 -4.41 -15.44
C ALA A 234 -29.51 -3.45 -16.45
N SER A 235 -30.29 -2.49 -15.95
CA SER A 235 -30.80 -1.41 -16.81
C SER A 235 -29.64 -0.50 -17.28
N GLU A 236 -29.83 0.24 -18.38
CA GLU A 236 -28.83 1.22 -18.83
C GLU A 236 -28.53 2.28 -17.75
N GLN A 237 -29.54 2.69 -16.98
CA GLN A 237 -29.35 3.61 -15.86
C GLN A 237 -28.54 2.96 -14.73
N GLY A 238 -28.83 1.70 -14.40
CA GLY A 238 -28.09 0.92 -13.40
C GLY A 238 -26.62 0.78 -13.75
N LYS A 239 -26.31 0.41 -15.00
CA LYS A 239 -24.94 0.33 -15.52
C LYS A 239 -24.20 1.65 -15.41
N MET A 240 -24.83 2.76 -15.82
CA MET A 240 -24.23 4.10 -15.70
C MET A 240 -23.92 4.46 -14.25
N ILE A 241 -24.84 4.19 -13.31
CA ILE A 241 -24.65 4.51 -11.90
C ILE A 241 -23.52 3.67 -11.30
N VAL A 242 -23.49 2.35 -11.54
CA VAL A 242 -22.39 1.48 -11.07
C VAL A 242 -21.04 1.95 -11.64
N LEU A 243 -21.00 2.30 -12.92
CA LEU A 243 -19.81 2.80 -13.56
C LEU A 243 -19.31 4.11 -12.94
N MET A 244 -20.20 5.09 -12.79
CA MET A 244 -19.84 6.39 -12.19
C MET A 244 -19.42 6.23 -10.73
N LEU A 245 -20.13 5.41 -9.95
CA LEU A 245 -19.81 5.12 -8.56
C LEU A 245 -18.39 4.56 -8.42
N THR A 246 -18.03 3.57 -9.25
CA THR A 246 -16.71 2.91 -9.17
C THR A 246 -15.58 3.84 -9.60
N ILE A 247 -15.77 4.63 -10.66
CA ILE A 247 -14.77 5.63 -11.13
C ILE A 247 -14.57 6.73 -10.09
N VAL A 248 -15.67 7.32 -9.58
CA VAL A 248 -15.59 8.39 -8.59
C VAL A 248 -14.94 7.90 -7.30
N SER A 249 -15.33 6.71 -6.82
CA SER A 249 -14.72 6.09 -5.65
C SER A 249 -13.23 5.81 -5.86
N ALA A 250 -12.83 5.31 -7.04
CA ALA A 250 -11.43 5.13 -7.38
C ALA A 250 -10.65 6.45 -7.34
N GLY A 251 -11.20 7.52 -7.93
CA GLY A 251 -10.62 8.85 -7.88
C GLY A 251 -10.41 9.33 -6.44
N ILE A 252 -11.43 9.18 -5.58
CA ILE A 252 -11.36 9.54 -4.16
C ILE A 252 -10.23 8.78 -3.46
N VAL A 253 -10.14 7.45 -3.63
CA VAL A 253 -9.10 6.63 -2.99
C VAL A 253 -7.72 6.96 -3.52
N ILE A 254 -7.56 7.14 -4.84
CA ILE A 254 -6.29 7.52 -5.45
C ILE A 254 -5.81 8.87 -4.92
N THR A 255 -6.68 9.87 -4.87
CA THR A 255 -6.35 11.19 -4.33
C THR A 255 -6.04 11.12 -2.82
N ALA A 256 -6.80 10.36 -2.04
CA ALA A 256 -6.53 10.17 -0.62
C ALA A 256 -5.17 9.47 -0.39
N ASN A 257 -4.83 8.50 -1.22
CA ASN A 257 -3.52 7.87 -1.20
C ASN A 257 -2.43 8.86 -1.58
N ALA A 258 -2.60 9.64 -2.66
CA ALA A 258 -1.66 10.67 -3.11
C ALA A 258 -1.39 11.75 -2.05
N ASN A 259 -2.38 12.05 -1.21
CA ASN A 259 -2.27 13.00 -0.10
C ASN A 259 -1.78 12.38 1.22
N THR A 260 -1.61 11.06 1.29
CA THR A 260 -1.09 10.38 2.49
C THR A 260 0.41 10.67 2.62
N LYS A 261 0.79 11.40 3.68
CA LYS A 261 2.17 11.81 4.00
C LYS A 261 2.82 10.96 5.10
N GLU A 262 2.10 9.96 5.58
CA GLU A 262 2.46 9.14 6.73
C GLU A 262 2.18 7.67 6.42
N LEU A 263 3.07 6.81 6.88
CA LEU A 263 2.84 5.38 6.97
C LEU A 263 2.47 5.04 8.41
N ARG A 264 1.37 4.30 8.58
CA ARG A 264 0.93 3.75 9.86
C ARG A 264 1.06 2.25 9.82
N MET A 265 1.75 1.68 10.80
CA MET A 265 1.97 0.24 10.88
C MET A 265 2.48 -0.15 12.27
N ASN A 266 2.01 -1.28 12.80
CA ASN A 266 2.42 -1.81 14.11
C ASN A 266 2.33 -0.76 15.24
N ASP A 267 1.26 0.05 15.24
CA ASP A 267 1.06 1.19 16.15
C ASP A 267 2.19 2.23 16.13
N LYS A 268 2.92 2.33 15.01
CA LYS A 268 3.95 3.35 14.75
C LYS A 268 3.57 4.21 13.56
N LEU A 269 4.09 5.43 13.59
CA LEU A 269 3.92 6.45 12.56
C LEU A 269 5.29 6.81 11.99
N LEU A 270 5.45 6.65 10.68
CA LEU A 270 6.62 7.11 9.93
C LEU A 270 6.25 8.34 9.09
N ARG A 271 6.93 9.46 9.32
CA ARG A 271 6.72 10.73 8.60
C ARG A 271 8.05 11.33 8.13
N VAL A 272 8.03 12.01 6.99
CA VAL A 272 9.16 12.83 6.52
C VAL A 272 9.38 14.01 7.47
N GLU A 273 10.62 14.21 7.89
CA GLU A 273 11.05 15.30 8.75
C GLU A 273 11.95 16.27 7.97
N GLY A 274 11.60 17.57 8.00
CA GLY A 274 12.41 18.63 7.40
C GLY A 274 12.47 18.64 5.87
N SER A 275 13.43 19.40 5.34
CA SER A 275 13.71 19.49 3.91
C SER A 275 14.69 18.42 3.46
N ARG A 276 14.51 17.92 2.24
CA ARG A 276 15.44 16.96 1.62
C ARG A 276 16.75 17.66 1.25
N LYS A 277 17.89 17.05 1.55
CA LYS A 277 19.21 17.60 1.21
C LYS A 277 19.75 16.92 -0.05
N ALA A 278 20.14 17.70 -1.05
CA ALA A 278 20.68 17.20 -2.31
C ALA A 278 22.20 16.96 -2.20
N TYR A 279 22.68 15.90 -2.84
CA TYR A 279 24.11 15.60 -2.94
C TYR A 279 24.49 15.34 -4.39
N GLY A 280 25.68 15.82 -4.79
CA GLY A 280 26.22 15.58 -6.13
C GLY A 280 26.70 14.15 -6.31
N ARG A 281 27.35 13.59 -5.28
CA ARG A 281 27.83 12.20 -5.27
C ARG A 281 27.41 11.48 -4.00
N ARG A 282 27.22 10.16 -4.12
CA ARG A 282 26.99 9.27 -2.96
C ARG A 282 28.13 9.34 -1.94
N LEU A 283 29.36 9.58 -2.41
CA LEU A 283 30.54 9.73 -1.54
C LEU A 283 30.46 10.98 -0.66
N ASP A 284 29.91 12.09 -1.17
CA ASP A 284 29.77 13.33 -0.40
C ASP A 284 28.81 13.13 0.78
N LEU A 285 27.69 12.45 0.52
CA LEU A 285 26.75 12.00 1.56
C LEU A 285 27.45 11.14 2.60
N ALA A 286 28.22 10.14 2.16
CA ALA A 286 28.92 9.24 3.08
C ALA A 286 29.89 10.01 3.97
N ASN A 287 30.72 10.88 3.40
CA ASN A 287 31.70 11.66 4.14
C ASN A 287 31.06 12.57 5.18
N GLU A 288 29.95 13.24 4.83
CA GLU A 288 29.21 14.08 5.77
C GLU A 288 28.64 13.27 6.93
N LEU A 289 27.98 12.14 6.66
CA LEU A 289 27.44 11.28 7.72
C LEU A 289 28.53 10.63 8.57
N ILE A 290 29.71 10.32 8.00
CA ILE A 290 30.87 9.84 8.75
C ILE A 290 31.37 10.92 9.71
N GLN A 291 31.45 12.17 9.25
CA GLN A 291 31.82 13.30 10.11
C GLN A 291 30.82 13.53 11.24
N GLU A 292 29.51 13.41 10.96
CA GLU A 292 28.46 13.56 11.98
C GLU A 292 28.46 12.42 13.01
N THR A 293 28.67 11.18 12.57
CA THR A 293 28.56 9.99 13.43
C THR A 293 29.89 9.62 14.11
N GLY A 294 31.01 10.14 13.60
CA GLY A 294 32.36 9.75 14.01
C GLY A 294 32.72 8.30 13.63
N ARG A 295 31.92 7.64 12.79
CA ARG A 295 32.07 6.22 12.43
C ARG A 295 32.10 6.03 10.93
N ARG A 296 32.97 5.13 10.47
CA ARG A 296 33.16 4.80 9.04
C ARG A 296 32.76 3.38 8.67
N ASP A 297 32.67 2.48 9.65
CA ASP A 297 32.48 1.05 9.44
C ASP A 297 31.16 0.71 8.74
N TRP A 298 30.08 1.42 9.05
CA TRP A 298 28.81 1.27 8.33
C TRP A 298 28.93 1.62 6.85
N ALA A 299 29.71 2.65 6.52
CA ALA A 299 29.88 3.15 5.15
C ALA A 299 30.73 2.18 4.31
N LEU A 300 31.74 1.57 4.92
CA LEU A 300 32.53 0.49 4.31
C LEU A 300 31.64 -0.73 4.01
N ARG A 301 30.84 -1.17 5.00
CA ARG A 301 29.95 -2.34 4.85
C ARG A 301 28.81 -2.13 3.85
N LEU A 302 28.33 -0.89 3.69
CA LEU A 302 27.38 -0.52 2.64
C LEU A 302 28.03 -0.29 1.26
N GLY A 303 29.36 -0.35 1.16
CA GLY A 303 30.09 -0.09 -0.08
C GLY A 303 29.99 1.36 -0.55
N MET A 304 29.79 2.30 0.37
CA MET A 304 29.73 3.74 0.05
C MET A 304 31.11 4.40 -0.01
N VAL A 305 32.09 3.81 0.69
CA VAL A 305 33.48 4.27 0.74
C VAL A 305 34.40 3.08 0.50
N GLN A 306 35.55 3.31 -0.12
CA GLN A 306 36.58 2.27 -0.29
C GLN A 306 37.38 2.06 1.00
N PRO A 307 37.86 0.84 1.27
CA PRO A 307 38.81 0.60 2.35
C PRO A 307 40.10 1.38 2.11
N GLU A 308 40.76 1.83 3.18
CA GLU A 308 42.11 2.40 3.07
C GLU A 308 43.16 1.30 2.86
N LYS A 309 44.30 1.67 2.26
CA LYS A 309 45.45 0.77 2.07
C LYS A 309 45.97 0.31 3.45
N GLY A 310 45.52 -0.85 3.90
CA GLY A 310 45.81 -1.42 5.22
C GLY A 310 44.62 -2.15 5.86
N GLU A 311 43.39 -1.89 5.40
CA GLU A 311 42.16 -2.56 5.85
C GLU A 311 41.69 -3.66 4.88
N GLU A 312 42.40 -3.86 3.76
CA GLU A 312 42.23 -5.01 2.88
C GLU A 312 42.63 -6.28 3.63
N GLY A 313 41.66 -6.90 4.31
CA GLY A 313 41.84 -8.21 4.92
C GLY A 313 42.40 -9.19 3.88
N GLN A 314 43.40 -9.98 4.28
CA GLN A 314 44.00 -11.03 3.46
C GLN A 314 42.90 -11.86 2.79
N VAL A 315 42.75 -11.68 1.48
CA VAL A 315 42.03 -12.64 0.64
C VAL A 315 42.93 -13.87 0.56
N MET A 316 42.76 -14.81 1.50
CA MET A 316 43.30 -16.15 1.32
C MET A 316 42.54 -16.77 0.15
N MET A 317 43.26 -16.90 -0.98
CA MET A 317 42.86 -17.72 -2.12
C MET A 317 42.73 -19.18 -1.72
#